data_AF-A0A968A2P0-F1
#
_entry.id   AF-A0A968A2P0-F1
#
_cell.length_a   1.000
_cell.length_b   1.000
_cell.length_c   1.000
_cell.angle_alpha   90.00
_cell.angle_beta   90.00
_cell.angle_gamma   90.00
#
_symmetry.space_group_name_H-M   'P 1'
#
loop_
_entity.id
_entity.type
_entity.pdbx_description
1 polymer ?
#
loop_
_entity_poly.entity_id
_entity_poly.type
_entity_poly.pdbx_seq_one_letter_code
_entity_poly.pdbx_strand_id
1 'polypeptide(L)'
;MRTQPCLSRLLGLSLVLIFIILTPVSLWLYDFGSVVFDLEERADLTVKVLIKTDLIPAFIASQTAEILGENPRAEDQESGQSDVSAVFNFLGEEDWEQIQFEMLPVSIYQPWVFEASDSVENWLSNSQPYPEIVLETDQFKERWNTAHGQNTVDVIFNALPPCTAQDVEDFFRRNETESAGLSMALNMCRLPSPFDELQYQIYQRSISFVVSNLPDDVQVLSEEEMEQIYSEKKAFQLKNRLLILRVFSLNAILLPGFVLLLITIIAVRSIHTWSIWWGIPL
;
A
#
# COMPACT_ATOMS: atom_id res chain seq x y z
N MET A 1 57.80 -3.54 -33.86
CA MET A 1 56.67 -2.94 -33.08
C MET A 1 56.56 -3.70 -31.77
N ARG A 2 56.92 -3.08 -30.63
CA ARG A 2 57.11 -3.74 -29.32
C ARG A 2 56.55 -2.88 -28.16
N THR A 3 55.38 -2.27 -28.36
CA THR A 3 54.73 -1.34 -27.40
C THR A 3 53.51 -1.92 -26.67
N GLN A 4 53.19 -3.21 -26.85
CA GLN A 4 51.98 -3.83 -26.28
C GLN A 4 51.97 -4.21 -24.76
N PRO A 5 53.08 -4.34 -24.00
CA PRO A 5 52.98 -4.89 -22.64
C PRO A 5 52.35 -3.93 -21.62
N CYS A 6 52.52 -2.61 -21.75
CA CYS A 6 51.97 -1.64 -20.80
C CYS A 6 50.43 -1.53 -20.88
N LEU A 7 49.87 -1.56 -22.09
CA LEU A 7 48.42 -1.42 -22.28
C LEU A 7 47.64 -2.58 -21.66
N SER A 8 48.11 -3.83 -21.86
CA SER A 8 47.47 -5.01 -21.28
C SER A 8 47.49 -5.03 -19.75
N ARG A 9 48.57 -4.52 -19.14
CA ARG A 9 48.71 -4.44 -17.68
C ARG A 9 47.80 -3.38 -17.08
N LEU A 10 47.72 -2.20 -17.71
CA LEU A 10 46.80 -1.14 -17.29
C LEU A 10 45.35 -1.62 -17.38
N LEU A 11 44.97 -2.27 -18.48
CA LEU A 11 43.63 -2.78 -18.68
C LEU A 11 43.26 -3.90 -17.70
N GLY A 12 44.18 -4.82 -17.42
CA GLY A 12 44.00 -5.84 -16.38
C GLY A 12 43.82 -5.23 -14.98
N LEU A 13 44.62 -4.22 -14.62
CA LEU A 13 44.51 -3.54 -13.33
C LEU A 13 43.18 -2.77 -13.21
N SER A 14 42.73 -2.11 -14.27
CA SER A 14 41.42 -1.46 -14.33
C SER A 14 40.28 -2.47 -14.15
N LEU A 15 40.34 -3.65 -14.80
CA LEU A 15 39.31 -4.68 -14.65
C LEU A 15 39.27 -5.27 -13.23
N VAL A 16 40.42 -5.47 -12.59
CA VAL A 16 40.48 -5.92 -11.19
C VAL A 16 39.83 -4.88 -10.27
N LEU A 17 40.10 -3.60 -10.47
CA LEU A 17 39.49 -2.53 -9.69
C LEU A 17 37.97 -2.48 -9.90
N ILE A 18 37.52 -2.61 -11.15
CA ILE A 18 36.09 -2.73 -11.48
C ILE A 18 35.47 -3.94 -10.78
N PHE A 19 36.11 -5.11 -10.80
CA PHE A 19 35.62 -6.31 -10.13
C PHE A 19 35.46 -6.11 -8.62
N ILE A 20 36.45 -5.48 -7.96
CA ILE A 20 36.40 -5.21 -6.51
C ILE A 20 35.22 -4.31 -6.14
N ILE A 21 34.90 -3.30 -6.96
CA ILE A 21 33.76 -2.40 -6.72
C ILE A 21 32.43 -3.05 -7.13
N LEU A 22 32.42 -3.77 -8.25
CA LEU A 22 31.21 -4.33 -8.82
C LEU A 22 30.65 -5.48 -7.99
N THR A 23 31.50 -6.25 -7.31
CA THR A 23 31.09 -7.37 -6.47
C THR A 23 30.14 -6.93 -5.32
N PRO A 24 30.52 -6.01 -4.40
CA PRO A 24 29.62 -5.59 -3.33
C PRO A 24 28.36 -4.90 -3.85
N VAL A 25 28.46 -4.12 -4.93
CA VAL A 25 27.29 -3.48 -5.57
C VAL A 25 26.34 -4.53 -6.13
N SER A 26 26.87 -5.56 -6.79
CA SER A 26 26.04 -6.64 -7.36
C SER A 26 25.34 -7.48 -6.30
N LEU A 27 26.01 -7.75 -5.17
CA LEU A 27 25.40 -8.43 -4.03
C LEU A 27 24.29 -7.59 -3.43
N TRP A 28 24.55 -6.30 -3.19
CA TRP A 28 23.53 -5.39 -2.68
C TRP A 28 22.32 -5.27 -3.61
N LEU A 29 22.54 -5.19 -4.93
CA LEU A 29 21.46 -5.16 -5.93
C LEU A 29 20.68 -6.47 -5.98
N TYR A 30 21.36 -7.61 -5.82
CA TYR A 30 20.72 -8.92 -5.77
C TYR A 30 19.84 -9.06 -4.53
N ASP A 31 20.37 -8.74 -3.35
CA ASP A 31 19.62 -8.80 -2.08
C ASP A 31 18.44 -7.83 -2.08
N PHE A 32 18.62 -6.61 -2.59
CA PHE A 32 17.51 -5.67 -2.77
C PHE A 32 16.47 -6.21 -3.76
N GLY A 33 16.94 -6.82 -4.86
CA GLY A 33 16.09 -7.43 -5.86
C GLY A 33 15.27 -8.59 -5.34
N SER A 34 15.86 -9.48 -4.55
CA SER A 34 15.15 -10.61 -3.95
C SER A 34 14.07 -10.08 -3.03
N VAL A 35 14.36 -9.13 -2.14
CA VAL A 35 13.37 -8.60 -1.19
C VAL A 35 12.21 -7.87 -1.87
N VAL A 36 12.48 -7.07 -2.90
CA VAL A 36 11.44 -6.27 -3.57
C VAL A 36 10.56 -7.11 -4.49
N PHE A 37 11.14 -8.12 -5.14
CA PHE A 37 10.45 -8.92 -6.16
C PHE A 37 10.04 -10.32 -5.69
N ASP A 38 10.44 -10.74 -4.49
CA ASP A 38 9.89 -11.92 -3.82
C ASP A 38 8.56 -11.57 -3.16
N LEU A 39 7.54 -12.36 -3.44
CA LEU A 39 6.17 -12.12 -2.99
C LEU A 39 6.04 -12.20 -1.46
N GLU A 40 6.67 -13.21 -0.85
CA GLU A 40 6.55 -13.49 0.57
C GLU A 40 7.28 -12.44 1.40
N GLU A 41 8.53 -12.10 1.02
CA GLU A 41 9.31 -11.07 1.70
C GLU A 41 8.67 -9.68 1.55
N ARG A 42 8.14 -9.34 0.36
CA ARG A 42 7.45 -8.07 0.13
C ARG A 42 6.17 -7.96 0.96
N ALA A 43 5.34 -9.00 0.98
CA ALA A 43 4.08 -8.98 1.72
C ALA A 43 4.33 -8.83 3.23
N ASP A 44 5.31 -9.55 3.79
CA ASP A 44 5.69 -9.43 5.20
C ASP A 44 6.22 -8.04 5.55
N LEU A 45 7.08 -7.45 4.70
CA LEU A 45 7.57 -6.08 4.89
C LEU A 45 6.45 -5.04 4.77
N THR A 46 5.57 -5.18 3.79
CA THR A 46 4.42 -4.29 3.63
C THR A 46 3.49 -4.38 4.82
N VAL A 47 3.20 -5.58 5.34
CA VAL A 47 2.44 -5.75 6.58
C VAL A 47 3.09 -4.98 7.74
N LYS A 48 4.40 -5.13 7.93
CA LYS A 48 5.13 -4.44 9.00
C LYS A 48 5.14 -2.91 8.86
N VAL A 49 5.14 -2.39 7.63
CA VAL A 49 5.06 -0.95 7.35
C VAL A 49 3.63 -0.44 7.48
N LEU A 50 2.64 -1.21 7.02
CA LEU A 50 1.22 -0.87 7.07
C LEU A 50 0.73 -0.74 8.52
N ILE A 51 1.20 -1.59 9.43
CA ILE A 51 0.94 -1.47 10.87
C ILE A 51 1.45 -0.13 11.45
N LYS A 52 2.52 0.44 10.87
CA LYS A 52 3.18 1.64 11.38
C LYS A 52 2.79 2.92 10.67
N THR A 53 1.90 2.86 9.68
CA THR A 53 1.60 4.01 8.80
C THR A 53 0.12 4.32 8.78
N ASP A 54 -0.21 5.61 8.62
CA ASP A 54 -1.58 6.15 8.55
C ASP A 54 -2.33 5.78 7.25
N LEU A 55 -1.91 4.72 6.55
CA LEU A 55 -2.50 4.31 5.27
C LEU A 55 -3.89 3.69 5.43
N ILE A 56 -4.12 2.98 6.54
CA ILE A 56 -5.41 2.36 6.85
C ILE A 56 -6.51 3.41 7.07
N PRO A 57 -6.31 4.44 7.92
CA PRO A 57 -7.24 5.56 8.05
C PRO A 57 -7.64 6.20 6.72
N ALA A 58 -6.65 6.46 5.85
CA ALA A 58 -6.88 7.07 4.55
C ALA A 58 -7.74 6.19 3.62
N PHE A 59 -7.48 4.88 3.61
CA PHE A 59 -8.26 3.92 2.83
C PHE A 59 -9.72 3.82 3.32
N ILE A 60 -9.94 3.72 4.64
CA ILE A 60 -11.30 3.66 5.20
C ILE A 60 -12.07 4.94 4.85
N ALA A 61 -11.44 6.11 4.99
CA ALA A 61 -12.06 7.39 4.66
C ALA A 61 -12.44 7.48 3.18
N SER A 62 -11.58 7.01 2.26
CA SER A 62 -11.88 7.04 0.83
C SER A 62 -13.04 6.12 0.44
N GLN A 63 -13.06 4.90 0.99
CA GLN A 63 -14.12 3.92 0.71
C GLN A 63 -15.47 4.37 1.28
N THR A 64 -15.46 5.01 2.45
CA THR A 64 -16.68 5.56 3.05
C THR A 64 -17.29 6.65 2.18
N ALA A 65 -16.48 7.55 1.61
CA ALA A 65 -16.96 8.59 0.71
C ALA A 65 -17.63 8.01 -0.55
N GLU A 66 -17.04 6.97 -1.15
CA GLU A 66 -17.58 6.32 -2.34
C GLU A 66 -18.97 5.71 -2.10
N ILE A 67 -19.15 4.97 -1.01
CA ILE A 67 -20.44 4.33 -0.65
C ILE A 67 -21.54 5.35 -0.43
N LEU A 68 -21.18 6.51 0.13
CA LEU A 68 -22.12 7.61 0.36
C LEU A 68 -22.44 8.39 -0.93
N GLY A 69 -21.85 8.00 -2.06
CA GLY A 69 -22.04 8.68 -3.34
C GLY A 69 -21.38 10.06 -3.39
N GLU A 70 -20.42 10.29 -2.50
CA GLU A 70 -19.70 11.55 -2.39
C GLU A 70 -18.44 11.44 -3.23
N ASN A 71 -18.30 12.33 -4.19
CA ASN A 71 -17.07 12.40 -4.96
C ASN A 71 -16.05 13.22 -4.16
N PRO A 72 -15.02 12.61 -3.53
CA PRO A 72 -14.07 13.34 -2.67
C PRO A 72 -13.24 14.39 -3.43
N ARG A 73 -13.39 14.50 -4.76
CA ARG A 73 -12.68 15.44 -5.64
C ARG A 73 -13.58 16.50 -6.30
N ALA A 74 -14.87 16.54 -5.98
CA ALA A 74 -15.73 17.64 -6.41
C ALA A 74 -15.50 18.86 -5.49
N GLU A 75 -14.55 19.72 -5.84
CA GLU A 75 -14.25 20.99 -5.14
C GLU A 75 -15.42 22.00 -5.12
N ASP A 76 -16.57 21.69 -5.76
CA ASP A 76 -17.67 22.64 -6.00
C ASP A 76 -19.06 22.19 -5.49
N GLN A 77 -19.16 21.28 -4.52
CA GLN A 77 -20.44 21.05 -3.84
C GLN A 77 -20.56 21.89 -2.56
N GLU A 78 -21.09 23.10 -2.73
CA GLU A 78 -21.57 24.03 -1.70
C GLU A 78 -22.80 23.49 -0.91
N SER A 79 -23.05 22.17 -0.92
CA SER A 79 -24.15 21.54 -0.19
C SER A 79 -23.77 20.12 0.23
N GLY A 80 -23.48 19.94 1.52
CA GLY A 80 -23.37 18.63 2.16
C GLY A 80 -22.01 17.95 1.99
N GLN A 81 -20.97 18.53 2.59
CA GLN A 81 -19.78 17.75 2.93
C GLN A 81 -20.24 16.55 3.77
N SER A 82 -19.83 15.35 3.38
CA SER A 82 -20.15 14.11 4.06
C SER A 82 -20.17 14.22 5.57
N ASP A 83 -21.34 13.96 6.14
CA ASP A 83 -21.48 13.92 7.59
C ASP A 83 -20.77 12.68 8.20
N VAL A 84 -20.22 11.76 7.41
CA VAL A 84 -19.50 10.59 7.93
C VAL A 84 -17.99 10.78 7.83
N SER A 85 -17.46 11.29 6.71
CA SER A 85 -16.00 11.43 6.58
C SER A 85 -15.45 12.51 7.52
N ALA A 86 -16.23 13.53 7.84
CA ALA A 86 -15.84 14.56 8.81
C ALA A 86 -15.80 14.03 10.26
N VAL A 87 -16.49 12.94 10.59
CA VAL A 87 -16.39 12.29 11.91
C VAL A 87 -14.97 11.78 12.15
N PHE A 88 -14.31 11.24 11.12
CA PHE A 88 -12.95 10.73 11.22
C PHE A 88 -11.90 11.81 11.53
N ASN A 89 -12.22 13.10 11.31
CA ASN A 89 -11.33 14.21 11.67
C ASN A 89 -11.21 14.44 13.18
N PHE A 90 -12.14 13.90 13.98
CA PHE A 90 -12.10 14.02 15.44
C PHE A 90 -11.29 12.90 16.11
N LEU A 91 -10.89 11.88 15.35
CA LEU A 91 -10.11 10.76 15.87
C LEU A 91 -8.65 11.14 16.06
N GLY A 92 -8.15 10.95 17.28
CA GLY A 92 -6.73 11.01 17.57
C GLY A 92 -5.99 9.75 17.13
N GLU A 93 -4.66 9.75 17.32
CA GLU A 93 -3.80 8.60 17.05
C GLU A 93 -4.23 7.35 17.85
N GLU A 94 -4.52 7.51 19.15
CA GLU A 94 -4.97 6.42 20.03
C GLU A 94 -6.33 5.85 19.59
N ASP A 95 -7.26 6.70 19.14
CA ASP A 95 -8.56 6.26 18.64
C ASP A 95 -8.39 5.42 17.37
N TRP A 96 -7.49 5.83 16.47
CA TRP A 96 -7.18 5.07 15.25
C TRP A 96 -6.51 3.73 15.54
N GLU A 97 -5.56 3.69 16.48
CA GLU A 97 -4.96 2.43 16.93
C GLU A 97 -6.02 1.48 17.49
N GLN A 98 -6.98 2.01 18.26
CA GLN A 98 -8.07 1.21 18.81
C GLN A 98 -9.03 0.73 17.72
N ILE A 99 -9.43 1.58 16.77
CA ILE A 99 -10.25 1.17 15.62
C ILE A 99 -9.54 0.12 14.78
N GLN A 100 -8.23 0.27 14.55
CA GLN A 100 -7.44 -0.72 13.82
C GLN A 100 -7.42 -2.07 14.56
N PHE A 101 -7.20 -2.06 15.88
CA PHE A 101 -7.26 -3.27 16.70
C PHE A 101 -8.64 -3.92 16.66
N GLU A 102 -9.69 -3.12 16.76
CA GLU A 102 -11.07 -3.60 16.77
C GLU A 102 -11.50 -4.13 15.40
N MET A 103 -11.16 -3.47 14.29
CA MET A 103 -11.72 -3.82 12.97
C MET A 103 -10.76 -4.52 12.02
N LEU A 104 -9.46 -4.29 12.14
CA LEU A 104 -8.45 -4.76 11.19
C LEU A 104 -7.33 -5.52 11.91
N PRO A 105 -7.64 -6.67 12.55
CA PRO A 105 -6.62 -7.55 13.07
C PRO A 105 -5.79 -8.15 11.93
N VAL A 106 -4.63 -8.71 12.28
CA VAL A 106 -3.69 -9.32 11.32
C VAL A 106 -4.37 -10.34 10.40
N SER A 107 -5.33 -11.11 10.91
CA SER A 107 -6.05 -12.11 10.11
C SER A 107 -6.86 -11.52 8.94
N ILE A 108 -7.26 -10.24 9.01
CA ILE A 108 -8.06 -9.58 7.97
C ILE A 108 -7.16 -8.86 6.96
N TYR A 109 -6.25 -7.99 7.40
CA TYR A 109 -5.47 -7.20 6.45
C TYR A 109 -4.28 -7.95 5.87
N GLN A 110 -3.75 -9.01 6.52
CA GLN A 110 -2.65 -9.79 5.96
C GLN A 110 -3.06 -10.41 4.60
N PRO A 111 -4.19 -11.12 4.47
CA PRO A 111 -4.71 -11.55 3.17
C PRO A 111 -4.79 -10.42 2.14
N TRP A 112 -5.29 -9.24 2.51
CA TRP A 112 -5.37 -8.08 1.60
C TRP A 112 -3.99 -7.63 1.09
N VAL A 113 -2.98 -7.61 1.96
CA VAL A 113 -1.60 -7.26 1.56
C VAL A 113 -1.01 -8.32 0.63
N PHE A 114 -1.28 -9.61 0.89
CA PHE A 114 -0.86 -10.69 0.01
C PHE A 114 -1.54 -10.59 -1.35
N GLU A 115 -2.86 -10.39 -1.39
CA GLU A 115 -3.64 -10.26 -2.62
C GLU A 115 -3.19 -9.06 -3.46
N ALA A 116 -2.99 -7.90 -2.82
CA ALA A 116 -2.45 -6.72 -3.50
C ALA A 116 -1.03 -6.96 -4.04
N SER A 117 -0.20 -7.68 -3.28
CA SER A 117 1.16 -8.02 -3.70
C SER A 117 1.17 -9.01 -4.88
N ASP A 118 0.29 -10.01 -4.88
CA ASP A 118 0.15 -11.00 -5.94
C ASP A 118 -0.41 -10.35 -7.21
N SER A 119 -1.43 -9.49 -7.06
CA SER A 119 -2.00 -8.68 -8.13
C SER A 119 -0.96 -7.84 -8.86
N VAL A 120 -0.03 -7.20 -8.13
CA VAL A 120 1.08 -6.45 -8.73
C VAL A 120 2.05 -7.36 -9.48
N GLU A 121 2.35 -8.56 -8.97
CA GLU A 121 3.21 -9.52 -9.67
C GLU A 121 2.57 -10.07 -10.94
N ASN A 122 1.29 -10.43 -10.86
CA ASN A 122 0.48 -10.85 -12.00
C ASN A 122 0.43 -9.75 -13.05
N TRP A 123 0.22 -8.50 -12.63
CA TRP A 123 0.28 -7.34 -13.51
C TRP A 123 1.64 -7.18 -14.18
N LEU A 124 2.76 -7.33 -13.47
CA LEU A 124 4.09 -7.28 -14.08
C LEU A 124 4.26 -8.34 -15.18
N SER A 125 3.59 -9.47 -15.05
CA SER A 125 3.74 -10.64 -15.93
C SER A 125 2.73 -10.71 -17.09
N ASN A 126 1.63 -9.95 -17.03
CA ASN A 126 0.56 -9.97 -18.04
C ASN A 126 0.61 -8.77 -19.01
N SER A 127 -0.38 -8.61 -19.88
CA SER A 127 -0.49 -7.48 -20.82
C SER A 127 -1.33 -6.32 -20.31
N GLN A 128 -1.90 -6.40 -19.10
CA GLN A 128 -2.79 -5.36 -18.60
C GLN A 128 -2.04 -4.04 -18.37
N PRO A 129 -2.71 -2.90 -18.61
CA PRO A 129 -2.13 -1.57 -18.38
C PRO A 129 -1.94 -1.27 -16.89
N TYR A 130 -2.85 -1.75 -16.03
CA TYR A 130 -2.89 -1.47 -14.59
C TYR A 130 -3.01 -2.77 -13.77
N PRO A 131 -2.55 -2.78 -12.50
CA PRO A 131 -2.85 -3.88 -11.58
C PRO A 131 -4.32 -3.83 -11.14
N GLU A 132 -5.00 -4.96 -11.25
CA GLU A 132 -6.35 -5.15 -10.71
C GLU A 132 -6.20 -5.67 -9.28
N ILE A 133 -6.51 -4.86 -8.27
CA ILE A 133 -6.43 -5.24 -6.86
C ILE A 133 -7.84 -5.31 -6.31
N VAL A 134 -8.27 -6.52 -5.96
CA VAL A 134 -9.58 -6.83 -5.40
C VAL A 134 -9.41 -7.30 -3.97
N LEU A 135 -10.12 -6.69 -3.03
CA LEU A 135 -10.07 -7.04 -1.60
C LEU A 135 -11.41 -7.65 -1.17
N GLU A 136 -11.38 -8.86 -0.64
CA GLU A 136 -12.56 -9.51 -0.06
C GLU A 136 -12.90 -8.90 1.30
N THR A 137 -14.13 -8.42 1.49
CA THR A 137 -14.56 -7.70 2.70
C THR A 137 -15.35 -8.56 3.69
N ASP A 138 -15.59 -9.84 3.37
CA ASP A 138 -16.42 -10.74 4.18
C ASP A 138 -15.98 -10.78 5.64
N GLN A 139 -14.70 -11.00 5.92
CA GLN A 139 -14.19 -11.06 7.29
C GLN A 139 -14.34 -9.73 8.02
N PHE A 140 -14.22 -8.60 7.31
CA PHE A 140 -14.42 -7.27 7.87
C PHE A 140 -15.89 -7.07 8.27
N LYS A 141 -16.83 -7.46 7.39
CA LYS A 141 -18.27 -7.42 7.65
C LYS A 141 -18.69 -8.35 8.77
N GLU A 142 -18.16 -9.59 8.80
CA GLU A 142 -18.41 -10.54 9.87
C GLU A 142 -17.96 -9.97 11.22
N ARG A 143 -16.75 -9.39 11.25
CA ARG A 143 -16.18 -8.78 12.45
C ARG A 143 -16.99 -7.57 12.93
N TRP A 144 -17.51 -6.76 12.01
CA TRP A 144 -18.42 -5.65 12.33
C TRP A 144 -19.66 -6.12 13.10
N ASN A 145 -20.21 -7.28 12.74
CA ASN A 145 -21.40 -7.84 13.38
C ASN A 145 -21.12 -8.47 14.77
N THR A 146 -19.93 -8.29 15.32
CA THR A 146 -19.54 -8.76 16.67
C THR A 146 -19.43 -7.60 17.67
N ALA A 147 -18.97 -7.89 18.90
CA ALA A 147 -18.65 -6.85 19.88
C ALA A 147 -17.58 -5.86 19.37
N HIS A 148 -16.71 -6.29 18.45
CA HIS A 148 -15.68 -5.43 17.87
C HIS A 148 -16.26 -4.25 17.07
N GLY A 149 -17.34 -4.46 16.30
CA GLY A 149 -18.01 -3.36 15.61
C GLY A 149 -18.67 -2.38 16.58
N GLN A 150 -19.24 -2.88 17.68
CA GLN A 150 -19.82 -2.02 18.72
C GLN A 150 -18.74 -1.17 19.42
N ASN A 151 -17.64 -1.80 19.81
CA ASN A 151 -16.49 -1.09 20.38
C ASN A 151 -15.95 -0.02 19.42
N THR A 152 -15.94 -0.29 18.11
CA THR A 152 -15.54 0.70 17.09
C THR A 152 -16.46 1.91 17.08
N VAL A 153 -17.78 1.70 17.16
CA VAL A 153 -18.76 2.79 17.28
C VAL A 153 -18.54 3.56 18.59
N ASP A 154 -18.22 2.87 19.69
CA ASP A 154 -17.93 3.53 20.97
C ASP A 154 -16.71 4.45 20.87
N VAL A 155 -15.63 4.02 20.22
CA VAL A 155 -14.44 4.86 20.01
C VAL A 155 -14.81 6.09 19.20
N ILE A 156 -15.46 5.89 18.06
CA ILE A 156 -15.86 6.98 17.16
C ILE A 156 -16.78 7.99 17.88
N PHE A 157 -17.77 7.49 18.61
CA PHE A 157 -18.73 8.33 19.32
C PHE A 157 -18.10 9.11 20.48
N ASN A 158 -17.16 8.50 21.19
CA ASN A 158 -16.50 9.14 22.33
C ASN A 158 -15.44 10.17 21.91
N ALA A 159 -14.92 10.09 20.68
CA ALA A 159 -14.02 11.10 20.12
C ALA A 159 -14.74 12.43 19.78
N LEU A 160 -16.07 12.43 19.69
CA LEU A 160 -16.84 13.62 19.34
C LEU A 160 -16.72 14.70 20.44
N PRO A 161 -16.46 15.98 20.06
CA PRO A 161 -16.44 17.08 21.01
C PRO A 161 -17.85 17.35 21.56
N PRO A 162 -18.00 17.93 22.77
CA PRO A 162 -19.32 18.29 23.28
C PRO A 162 -19.98 19.37 22.41
N CYS A 163 -21.28 19.22 22.13
CA CYS A 163 -22.03 20.21 21.35
C CYS A 163 -22.19 21.54 22.09
N THR A 164 -22.13 22.64 21.33
CA THR A 164 -22.57 23.94 21.82
C THR A 164 -24.10 24.04 21.83
N ALA A 165 -24.66 25.01 22.55
CA ALA A 165 -26.11 25.23 22.57
C ALA A 165 -26.69 25.50 21.17
N GLN A 166 -25.91 26.17 20.31
CA GLN A 166 -26.30 26.45 18.93
C GLN A 166 -26.33 25.17 18.09
N ASP A 167 -25.34 24.29 18.24
CA ASP A 167 -25.32 22.99 17.53
C ASP A 167 -26.51 22.10 17.90
N VAL A 168 -26.91 22.14 19.17
CA VAL A 168 -28.08 21.41 19.67
C VAL A 168 -29.37 21.95 19.04
N GLU A 169 -29.55 23.27 19.01
CA GLU A 169 -30.72 23.91 18.39
C GLU A 169 -30.77 23.60 16.88
N ASP A 170 -29.62 23.69 16.21
CA ASP A 170 -29.51 23.40 14.78
C ASP A 170 -29.81 21.93 14.48
N PHE A 171 -29.38 20.98 15.31
CA PHE A 171 -29.70 19.56 15.19
C PHE A 171 -31.21 19.31 15.26
N PHE A 172 -31.89 19.86 16.26
CA PHE A 172 -33.35 19.69 16.39
C PHE A 172 -34.10 20.36 15.24
N ARG A 173 -33.66 21.55 14.81
CA ARG A 173 -34.26 22.25 13.66
C ARG A 173 -34.17 21.43 12.37
N ARG A 174 -33.03 20.78 12.09
CA ARG A 174 -32.86 19.90 10.91
C ARG A 174 -33.79 18.68 10.97
N ASN A 175 -33.88 18.05 12.14
CA ASN A 175 -34.68 16.86 12.34
C ASN A 175 -36.20 17.09 12.34
N GLU A 176 -36.67 18.31 12.63
CA GLU A 176 -38.09 18.65 12.49
C GLU A 176 -38.55 18.71 11.02
N THR A 177 -37.63 19.00 10.09
CA THR A 177 -37.90 19.08 8.66
C THR A 177 -37.74 17.77 7.90
N GLU A 178 -36.93 16.84 8.40
CA GLU A 178 -36.76 15.51 7.79
C GLU A 178 -37.72 14.50 8.41
N SER A 179 -38.67 14.01 7.60
CA SER A 179 -39.59 12.96 8.02
C SER A 179 -38.83 11.71 8.47
N ALA A 180 -38.97 11.36 9.75
CA ALA A 180 -38.47 10.16 10.42
C ALA A 180 -38.19 8.96 9.48
N GLY A 181 -36.94 8.86 9.02
CA GLY A 181 -36.55 7.81 8.10
C GLY A 181 -35.09 7.91 7.70
N LEU A 182 -34.21 7.30 8.50
CA LEU A 182 -32.80 6.99 8.22
C LEU A 182 -31.85 8.16 7.85
N SER A 183 -32.32 9.36 7.52
CA SER A 183 -31.49 10.51 7.13
C SER A 183 -31.24 11.49 8.28
N MET A 184 -31.19 11.03 9.53
CA MET A 184 -30.83 11.93 10.63
C MET A 184 -29.36 12.34 10.43
N ALA A 185 -29.15 13.58 9.98
CA ALA A 185 -27.83 14.16 9.75
C ALA A 185 -26.94 13.88 10.98
N LEU A 186 -25.80 13.21 10.77
CA LEU A 186 -24.91 12.87 11.87
C LEU A 186 -24.36 14.17 12.43
N ASN A 187 -24.65 14.42 13.70
CA ASN A 187 -24.12 15.61 14.34
C ASN A 187 -22.65 15.39 14.68
N MET A 188 -21.77 16.31 14.28
CA MET A 188 -20.31 16.28 14.47
C MET A 188 -19.85 16.57 15.90
N CYS A 189 -20.77 16.51 16.86
CA CYS A 189 -20.53 16.78 18.26
C CYS A 189 -21.47 15.92 19.11
N ARG A 190 -21.10 15.65 20.35
CA ARG A 190 -21.86 14.87 21.32
C ARG A 190 -22.95 15.72 21.97
N LEU A 191 -24.20 15.31 21.79
CA LEU A 191 -25.36 15.95 22.42
C LEU A 191 -25.30 15.78 23.95
N PRO A 192 -25.87 16.71 24.72
CA PRO A 192 -26.01 16.54 26.16
C PRO A 192 -27.10 15.51 26.50
N SER A 193 -26.97 14.89 27.68
CA SER A 193 -28.03 14.06 28.26
C SER A 193 -29.36 14.82 28.32
N PRO A 194 -30.50 14.18 27.99
CA PRO A 194 -30.66 12.73 27.77
C PRO A 194 -30.59 12.29 26.29
N PHE A 195 -30.11 13.16 25.38
CA PHE A 195 -30.16 12.91 23.95
C PHE A 195 -28.94 12.17 23.39
N ASP A 196 -27.90 12.01 24.20
CA ASP A 196 -26.66 11.31 23.84
C ASP A 196 -26.89 9.83 23.53
N GLU A 197 -27.74 9.15 24.29
CA GLU A 197 -28.09 7.75 24.04
C GLU A 197 -28.83 7.56 22.71
N LEU A 198 -29.74 8.49 22.39
CA LEU A 198 -30.43 8.47 21.09
C LEU A 198 -29.45 8.72 19.95
N GLN A 199 -28.52 9.66 20.13
CA GLN A 199 -27.46 9.94 19.16
C GLN A 199 -26.57 8.72 18.91
N TYR A 200 -26.16 8.03 19.98
CA TYR A 200 -25.37 6.81 19.87
C TYR A 200 -26.06 5.74 19.02
N GLN A 201 -27.35 5.51 19.24
CA GLN A 201 -28.14 4.55 18.44
C GLN A 201 -28.25 4.95 16.96
N ILE A 202 -28.29 6.25 16.67
CA ILE A 202 -28.26 6.77 15.29
C ILE A 202 -26.90 6.45 14.66
N TYR A 203 -25.79 6.76 15.35
CA TYR A 203 -24.43 6.45 14.90
C TYR A 203 -24.25 4.96 14.60
N GLN A 204 -24.67 4.10 15.54
CA GLN A 204 -24.59 2.66 15.38
C GLN A 204 -25.36 2.18 14.14
N ARG A 205 -26.58 2.69 13.91
CA ARG A 205 -27.39 2.33 12.75
C ARG A 205 -26.80 2.84 11.44
N SER A 206 -26.36 4.09 11.42
CA SER A 206 -25.80 4.73 10.21
C SER A 206 -24.51 4.04 9.77
N ILE A 207 -23.58 3.76 10.69
CA ILE A 207 -22.33 3.08 10.33
C ILE A 207 -22.61 1.61 9.97
N SER A 208 -23.53 0.94 10.67
CA SER A 208 -23.94 -0.43 10.30
C SER A 208 -24.59 -0.48 8.91
N PHE A 209 -25.35 0.55 8.53
CA PHE A 209 -25.89 0.67 7.18
C PHE A 209 -24.76 0.75 6.15
N VAL A 210 -23.76 1.62 6.36
CA VAL A 210 -22.59 1.72 5.46
C VAL A 210 -21.89 0.37 5.33
N VAL A 211 -21.57 -0.29 6.45
CA VAL A 211 -20.85 -1.56 6.44
C VAL A 211 -21.67 -2.69 5.80
N SER A 212 -22.98 -2.73 6.02
CA SER A 212 -23.86 -3.73 5.40
C SER A 212 -24.02 -3.55 3.89
N ASN A 213 -23.76 -2.35 3.36
CA ASN A 213 -23.83 -2.03 1.94
C ASN A 213 -22.45 -2.03 1.25
N LEU A 214 -21.36 -2.30 1.98
CA LEU A 214 -20.08 -2.59 1.34
C LEU A 214 -20.27 -3.76 0.36
N PRO A 215 -19.65 -3.75 -0.83
CA PRO A 215 -19.63 -4.90 -1.71
C PRO A 215 -18.78 -6.03 -1.09
N ASP A 216 -19.06 -7.29 -1.44
CA ASP A 216 -18.30 -8.45 -0.93
C ASP A 216 -16.84 -8.40 -1.39
N ASP A 217 -16.62 -7.80 -2.56
CA ASP A 217 -15.32 -7.48 -3.14
C ASP A 217 -15.20 -5.98 -3.42
N VAL A 218 -14.09 -5.37 -2.98
CA VAL A 218 -13.78 -3.96 -3.23
C VAL A 218 -12.59 -3.88 -4.18
N GLN A 219 -12.78 -3.21 -5.33
CA GLN A 219 -11.66 -2.81 -6.18
C GLN A 219 -11.00 -1.58 -5.56
N VAL A 220 -9.71 -1.69 -5.23
CA VAL A 220 -9.00 -0.59 -4.53
C VAL A 220 -8.90 0.67 -5.41
N LEU A 221 -8.68 0.46 -6.71
CA LEU A 221 -8.68 1.51 -7.72
C LEU A 221 -9.27 0.92 -9.00
N SER A 222 -10.30 1.57 -9.54
CA SER A 222 -10.85 1.20 -10.84
C SER A 222 -9.89 1.59 -11.98
N GLU A 223 -10.05 0.96 -13.15
CA GLU A 223 -9.27 1.30 -14.34
C GLU A 223 -9.45 2.78 -14.73
N GLU A 224 -10.67 3.30 -14.61
CA GLU A 224 -11.00 4.70 -14.91
C GLU A 224 -10.26 5.67 -13.97
N GLU A 225 -10.21 5.38 -12.67
CA GLU A 225 -9.47 6.18 -11.70
C GLU A 225 -7.96 6.11 -11.94
N MET A 226 -7.46 4.93 -12.28
CA MET A 226 -6.06 4.74 -12.63
C MET A 226 -5.68 5.51 -13.89
N GLU A 227 -6.55 5.57 -14.90
CA GLU A 227 -6.33 6.38 -16.10
C GLU A 227 -6.30 7.88 -15.80
N GLN A 228 -7.17 8.36 -14.91
CA GLN A 228 -7.19 9.75 -14.46
C GLN A 228 -5.92 10.14 -13.70
N ILE A 229 -5.42 9.26 -12.82
CA ILE A 229 -4.22 9.50 -12.02
C ILE A 229 -2.95 9.32 -12.87
N TYR A 230 -2.94 8.31 -13.73
CA TYR A 230 -1.78 7.85 -14.48
C TYR A 230 -2.16 7.41 -15.89
N SER A 231 -1.78 8.23 -16.89
CA SER A 231 -2.02 7.84 -18.29
C SER A 231 -1.38 6.50 -18.63
N GLU A 232 -2.05 5.71 -19.47
CA GLU A 232 -1.65 4.36 -19.87
C GLU A 232 -0.17 4.30 -20.31
N LYS A 233 0.27 5.28 -21.10
CA LYS A 233 1.67 5.41 -21.54
C LYS A 233 2.66 5.47 -20.37
N LYS A 234 2.33 6.21 -19.30
CA LYS A 234 3.18 6.31 -18.12
C LYS A 234 3.14 5.01 -17.30
N ALA A 235 1.98 4.36 -17.20
CA ALA A 235 1.84 3.07 -16.53
C ALA A 235 2.68 1.98 -17.24
N PHE A 236 2.63 1.93 -18.57
CA PHE A 236 3.48 1.06 -19.37
C PHE A 236 4.98 1.35 -19.18
N GLN A 237 5.37 2.63 -19.14
CA GLN A 237 6.77 3.01 -18.86
C GLN A 237 7.22 2.58 -17.47
N LEU A 238 6.35 2.72 -16.46
CA LEU A 238 6.61 2.27 -15.10
C LEU A 238 6.79 0.75 -15.06
N LYS A 239 5.85 0.00 -15.63
CA LYS A 239 5.92 -1.46 -15.76
C LYS A 239 7.22 -1.91 -16.42
N ASN A 240 7.58 -1.31 -17.55
CA ASN A 240 8.81 -1.66 -18.25
C ASN A 240 10.07 -1.34 -17.42
N ARG A 241 10.08 -0.22 -16.68
CA ARG A 241 11.19 0.09 -15.76
C ARG A 241 11.29 -0.91 -14.63
N LEU A 242 10.16 -1.34 -14.05
CA LEU A 242 10.12 -2.36 -13.00
C LEU A 242 10.60 -3.73 -13.51
N LEU A 243 10.18 -4.13 -14.71
CA LEU A 243 10.65 -5.36 -15.35
C LEU A 243 12.15 -5.32 -15.64
N ILE A 244 12.66 -4.21 -16.18
CA ILE A 244 14.09 -4.01 -16.38
C ILE A 244 14.82 -4.11 -15.04
N LEU A 245 14.32 -3.43 -14.01
CA LEU A 245 14.91 -3.48 -12.66
C LEU A 245 14.92 -4.89 -12.10
N ARG A 246 13.82 -5.66 -12.22
CA ARG A 246 13.72 -7.08 -11.82
C ARG A 246 14.77 -7.94 -12.50
N VAL A 247 14.92 -7.80 -13.82
CA VAL A 247 15.92 -8.57 -14.57
C VAL A 247 17.33 -8.19 -14.14
N PHE A 248 17.65 -6.90 -14.02
CA PHE A 248 18.98 -6.45 -13.61
C PHE A 248 19.33 -6.82 -12.17
N SER A 249 18.39 -6.72 -11.24
CA SER A 249 18.62 -7.02 -9.83
C SER A 249 18.83 -8.52 -9.62
N LEU A 250 17.94 -9.36 -10.15
CA LEU A 250 18.04 -10.82 -10.02
C LEU A 250 19.26 -11.41 -10.75
N ASN A 251 19.72 -10.76 -11.82
CA ASN A 251 20.92 -11.18 -12.56
C ASN A 251 22.18 -10.39 -12.18
N ALA A 252 22.13 -9.53 -11.16
CA ALA A 252 23.25 -8.66 -10.80
C ALA A 252 24.52 -9.48 -10.49
N ILE A 253 24.37 -10.66 -9.89
CA ILE A 253 25.48 -11.56 -9.53
C ILE A 253 26.26 -12.09 -10.75
N LEU A 254 25.68 -12.05 -11.96
CA LEU A 254 26.37 -12.44 -13.19
C LEU A 254 27.40 -11.39 -13.64
N LEU A 255 27.22 -10.12 -13.24
CA LEU A 255 28.13 -9.02 -13.61
C LEU A 255 29.57 -9.23 -13.11
N PRO A 256 29.85 -9.48 -11.81
CA PRO A 256 31.20 -9.78 -11.36
C PRO A 256 31.75 -11.05 -12.01
N GLY A 257 30.91 -12.07 -12.24
CA GLY A 257 31.31 -13.29 -12.97
C GLY A 257 31.79 -13.01 -14.40
N PHE A 258 31.08 -12.14 -15.12
CA PHE A 258 31.46 -11.71 -16.46
C PHE A 258 32.79 -10.91 -16.46
N VAL A 259 32.99 -10.01 -15.49
CA VAL A 259 34.25 -9.28 -15.36
C VAL A 259 35.40 -10.21 -15.00
N LEU A 260 35.17 -11.19 -14.13
CA LEU A 260 36.16 -12.22 -13.79
C LEU A 260 36.54 -13.04 -15.02
N LEU A 261 35.55 -13.43 -15.84
CA LEU A 261 35.78 -14.10 -17.13
C LEU A 261 36.66 -13.24 -18.05
N LEU A 262 36.38 -11.93 -18.18
CA LEU A 262 37.23 -11.03 -18.97
C LEU A 262 38.66 -10.94 -18.43
N ILE A 263 38.83 -10.86 -17.11
CA ILE A 263 40.15 -10.88 -16.47
C ILE A 263 40.88 -12.18 -16.85
N THR A 264 40.21 -13.33 -16.78
CA THR A 264 40.84 -14.61 -17.13
C THR A 264 41.25 -14.66 -18.61
N ILE A 265 40.41 -14.22 -19.56
CA ILE A 265 40.75 -14.19 -20.99
C ILE A 265 42.00 -13.33 -21.26
N ILE A 266 42.15 -12.21 -20.53
CA ILE A 266 43.24 -11.26 -20.77
C ILE A 266 44.52 -11.68 -20.04
N ALA A 267 44.40 -12.23 -18.84
CA ALA A 267 45.54 -12.67 -18.02
C ALA A 267 46.10 -14.03 -18.50
N VAL A 268 45.24 -14.94 -18.95
CA VAL A 268 45.59 -16.31 -19.32
C VAL A 268 45.92 -16.34 -20.81
N ARG A 269 47.19 -16.10 -21.15
CA ARG A 269 47.68 -16.24 -22.53
C ARG A 269 47.90 -17.69 -22.97
N SER A 270 47.90 -18.66 -22.05
CA SER A 270 48.14 -20.07 -22.33
C SER A 270 47.34 -20.95 -21.36
N ILE A 271 46.67 -21.98 -21.88
CA ILE A 271 45.92 -23.00 -21.11
C ILE A 271 46.79 -23.67 -20.05
N HIS A 272 48.09 -23.82 -20.31
CA HIS A 272 49.04 -24.39 -19.36
C HIS A 272 49.28 -23.50 -18.13
N THR A 273 49.12 -22.18 -18.28
CA THR A 273 49.21 -21.23 -17.16
C THR A 273 47.93 -21.22 -16.33
N TRP A 274 46.80 -21.57 -16.95
CA TRP A 274 45.50 -21.68 -16.28
C TRP A 274 45.45 -22.85 -15.31
N SER A 275 45.89 -24.05 -15.72
CA SER A 275 45.91 -25.23 -14.86
C SER A 275 46.78 -25.04 -13.60
N ILE A 276 47.90 -24.32 -13.73
CA ILE A 276 48.79 -23.97 -12.61
C ILE A 276 48.09 -23.03 -11.62
N TRP A 277 47.29 -22.07 -12.10
CA TRP A 277 46.52 -21.16 -11.24
C TRP A 277 45.42 -21.85 -10.44
N TRP A 278 44.85 -22.94 -10.98
CA TRP A 278 43.83 -23.75 -10.31
C TRP A 278 44.42 -24.94 -9.54
N GLY A 279 45.76 -25.04 -9.44
CA GLY A 279 46.43 -26.09 -8.67
C GLY A 279 46.38 -27.48 -9.29
N ILE A 280 46.11 -27.59 -10.60
CA ILE A 280 46.16 -28.85 -11.35
C ILE A 280 47.57 -28.99 -11.96
N PRO A 281 48.45 -29.84 -11.42
CA PRO A 281 49.72 -30.13 -12.06
C PRO A 281 49.46 -30.95 -13.33
N LEU A 282 49.75 -30.36 -14.50
CA LEU A 282 49.89 -31.06 -15.78
C LEU A 282 51.32 -31.60 -15.92
#